data_AF-A0A497JDV7-F1
#
_entry.id   AF-A0A497JDV7-F1
#
_cell.length_a   1.000
_cell.length_b   1.000
_cell.length_c   1.000
_cell.angle_alpha   90.00
_cell.angle_beta   90.00
_cell.angle_gamma   90.00
#
_symmetry.space_group_name_H-M   'P 1'
#
loop_
_entity.id
_entity.type
_entity.pdbx_description
1 polymer ?
#
loop_
_entity_poly.entity_id
_entity_poly.type
_entity_poly.pdbx_seq_one_letter_code
_entity_poly.pdbx_strand_id
1 'polypeptide(L)'
;MKKILILIAFLLLQASLAQYDLILVRNDLPQDWAIAQSYAHKEGIPILTTSPEKLDSQIKAQLIGYKKSGFNKILIIGGEKAISRDVQQELNDLGFITHRIYEGDRYGTSARVAIELFPNAKTVVMVNGASLEDLLLAQRIALRTKSPILLVKKDSLPVSVANAVKTLGIKKIYLVSD
;
A
#
# COMPACT_ATOMS: atom_id res chain seq x y z
N MET A 1 -24.22 -17.18 28.51
CA MET A 1 -24.51 -17.24 27.05
C MET A 1 -24.37 -15.88 26.36
N LYS A 2 -25.07 -14.80 26.78
CA LYS A 2 -24.97 -13.47 26.13
C LYS A 2 -23.56 -12.88 26.05
N LYS A 3 -22.72 -13.03 27.08
CA LYS A 3 -21.33 -12.53 27.07
C LYS A 3 -20.40 -13.26 26.08
N ILE A 4 -20.59 -14.57 25.90
CA ILE A 4 -19.84 -15.37 24.91
C ILE A 4 -20.27 -15.01 23.50
N LEU A 5 -21.57 -14.81 23.28
CA LEU A 5 -22.10 -14.38 21.98
C LEU A 5 -21.62 -12.97 21.59
N ILE A 6 -21.51 -12.05 22.56
CA ILE A 6 -20.96 -10.70 22.35
C ILE A 6 -19.45 -10.77 22.05
N LEU A 7 -18.69 -11.63 22.72
CA LEU A 7 -17.25 -11.78 22.47
C LEU A 7 -16.97 -12.42 21.09
N ILE A 8 -17.78 -13.41 20.69
CA ILE A 8 -17.73 -14.03 19.36
C ILE A 8 -18.17 -13.05 18.28
N ALA A 9 -19.22 -12.26 18.51
CA ALA A 9 -19.64 -11.19 17.59
C ALA A 9 -18.57 -10.10 17.47
N PHE A 10 -17.88 -9.75 18.55
CA PHE A 10 -16.79 -8.77 18.55
C PHE A 10 -15.54 -9.32 17.81
N LEU A 11 -15.21 -10.60 17.99
CA LEU A 11 -14.16 -11.27 17.20
C LEU A 11 -14.53 -11.40 15.71
N LEU A 12 -15.78 -11.72 15.39
CA LEU A 12 -16.27 -11.81 14.00
C LEU A 12 -16.36 -10.43 13.34
N LEU A 13 -16.65 -9.37 14.11
CA LEU A 13 -16.63 -7.99 13.61
C LEU A 13 -15.19 -7.52 13.33
N GLN A 14 -14.21 -7.94 14.14
CA GLN A 14 -12.77 -7.73 13.85
C GLN A 14 -12.26 -8.61 12.70
N ALA A 15 -12.83 -9.79 12.49
CA ALA A 15 -12.48 -10.69 11.39
C ALA A 15 -13.00 -10.20 10.02
N SER A 16 -13.83 -9.16 10.01
CA SER A 16 -14.13 -8.39 8.81
C SER A 16 -13.23 -7.15 8.78
N LEU A 17 -12.65 -6.86 7.60
CA LEU A 17 -12.04 -5.59 7.17
C LEU A 17 -10.50 -5.51 7.05
N ALA A 18 -9.75 -6.62 6.95
CA ALA A 18 -8.61 -6.54 6.03
C ALA A 18 -9.20 -6.38 4.63
N GLN A 19 -9.16 -5.17 4.06
CA GLN A 19 -9.75 -4.91 2.74
C GLN A 19 -9.11 -5.80 1.65
N TYR A 20 -7.87 -6.24 1.89
CA TYR A 20 -7.07 -7.08 1.00
C TYR A 20 -6.32 -8.16 1.79
N ASP A 21 -6.04 -9.27 1.12
CA ASP A 21 -5.30 -10.40 1.69
C ASP A 21 -3.82 -10.35 1.30
N LEU A 22 -3.49 -9.71 0.17
CA LEU A 22 -2.12 -9.50 -0.32
C LEU A 22 -1.96 -8.10 -0.89
N ILE A 23 -0.72 -7.61 -0.92
CA ILE A 23 -0.32 -6.42 -1.67
C ILE A 23 0.70 -6.84 -2.72
N LEU A 24 0.53 -6.38 -3.95
CA LEU A 24 1.47 -6.57 -5.06
C LEU A 24 2.06 -5.22 -5.47
N VAL A 25 3.39 -5.17 -5.55
CA VAL A 25 4.15 -4.01 -6.04
C VAL A 25 5.20 -4.44 -7.06
N ARG A 26 5.74 -3.48 -7.82
CA ARG A 26 6.88 -3.71 -8.71
C ARG A 26 8.17 -4.02 -7.92
N ASN A 27 9.12 -4.72 -8.53
CA ASN A 27 10.37 -5.14 -7.89
C ASN A 27 11.62 -4.33 -8.30
N ASP A 28 11.50 -3.43 -9.26
CA ASP A 28 12.62 -2.69 -9.87
C ASP A 28 12.76 -1.25 -9.34
N LEU A 29 11.75 -0.73 -8.65
CA LEU A 29 11.77 0.59 -8.02
C LEU A 29 11.30 0.51 -6.55
N PRO A 30 12.06 1.07 -5.59
CA PRO A 30 11.77 0.91 -4.17
C PRO A 30 10.62 1.78 -3.66
N GLN A 31 10.18 2.79 -4.42
CA GLN A 31 9.15 3.74 -3.99
C GLN A 31 7.81 3.05 -3.72
N ASP A 32 7.34 2.20 -4.63
CA ASP A 32 6.03 1.54 -4.50
C ASP A 32 6.03 0.56 -3.31
N TRP A 33 7.13 -0.17 -3.10
CA TRP A 33 7.31 -1.02 -1.93
C TRP A 33 7.35 -0.21 -0.62
N ALA A 34 8.08 0.90 -0.59
CA ALA A 34 8.16 1.76 0.59
C ALA A 34 6.80 2.35 0.97
N ILE A 35 6.03 2.80 -0.02
CA ILE A 35 4.66 3.31 0.16
C ILE A 35 3.75 2.20 0.71
N ALA A 36 3.84 0.99 0.15
CA ALA A 36 3.05 -0.18 0.57
C ALA A 36 3.38 -0.64 1.99
N GLN A 37 4.66 -0.58 2.39
CA GLN A 37 5.17 -1.15 3.64
C GLN A 37 4.46 -0.63 4.88
N SER A 38 4.19 0.68 4.96
CA SER A 38 3.51 1.22 6.13
C SER A 38 2.09 0.67 6.29
N TYR A 39 1.38 0.44 5.19
CA TYR A 39 0.03 -0.12 5.23
C TYR A 39 0.07 -1.63 5.51
N ALA A 40 0.94 -2.34 4.81
CA ALA A 40 1.19 -3.76 5.01
C ALA A 40 1.50 -4.08 6.48
N HIS A 41 2.42 -3.32 7.09
CA HIS A 41 2.79 -3.49 8.50
C HIS A 41 1.66 -3.13 9.47
N LYS A 42 0.89 -2.08 9.17
CA LYS A 42 -0.25 -1.65 10.00
C LYS A 42 -1.34 -2.71 10.05
N GLU A 43 -1.61 -3.37 8.93
CA GLU A 43 -2.71 -4.34 8.77
C GLU A 43 -2.27 -5.81 8.86
N GLY A 44 -0.96 -6.10 8.87
CA GLY A 44 -0.44 -7.46 8.87
C GLY A 44 -0.57 -8.19 7.52
N ILE A 45 -0.54 -7.44 6.41
CA ILE A 45 -0.75 -7.97 5.05
C ILE A 45 0.60 -8.29 4.39
N PRO A 46 0.79 -9.47 3.78
CA PRO A 46 2.02 -9.79 3.04
C PRO A 46 2.17 -8.91 1.80
N ILE A 47 3.41 -8.50 1.50
CA ILE A 47 3.77 -7.87 0.23
C ILE A 47 4.46 -8.92 -0.66
N LEU A 48 3.96 -9.05 -1.88
CA LEU A 48 4.62 -9.73 -2.98
C LEU A 48 5.16 -8.69 -3.96
N THR A 49 6.28 -9.02 -4.60
CA THR A 49 6.92 -8.16 -5.61
C THR A 49 7.02 -8.89 -6.93
N THR A 50 6.75 -8.21 -8.04
CA THR A 50 6.89 -8.79 -9.38
C THR A 50 7.53 -7.82 -10.35
N SER A 51 8.06 -8.33 -11.46
CA SER A 51 8.55 -7.49 -12.55
C SER A 51 7.38 -6.75 -13.22
N PRO A 52 7.57 -5.53 -13.74
CA PRO A 52 6.47 -4.73 -14.25
C PRO A 52 5.62 -5.38 -15.34
N GLU A 53 6.24 -6.19 -16.19
CA GLU A 53 5.57 -6.76 -17.38
C GLU A 53 5.18 -8.22 -17.23
N LYS A 54 5.67 -8.91 -16.20
CA LYS A 54 5.52 -10.36 -16.08
C LYS A 54 5.40 -10.81 -14.63
N LEU A 55 4.47 -11.73 -14.37
CA LEU A 55 4.40 -12.48 -13.14
C LEU A 55 5.44 -13.60 -13.14
N ASP A 56 6.44 -13.51 -12.28
CA ASP A 56 7.46 -14.55 -12.21
C ASP A 56 6.85 -15.90 -11.78
N SER A 57 7.37 -17.00 -12.33
CA SER A 57 6.91 -18.36 -12.03
C SER A 57 6.92 -18.71 -10.54
N GLN A 58 7.90 -18.21 -9.78
CA GLN A 58 8.00 -18.41 -8.34
C GLN A 58 6.87 -17.65 -7.61
N ILE A 59 6.59 -16.41 -8.01
CA ILE A 59 5.50 -15.62 -7.45
C ILE A 59 4.15 -16.26 -7.79
N LYS A 60 4.00 -16.79 -9.01
CA LYS A 60 2.80 -17.53 -9.42
C LYS A 60 2.55 -18.77 -8.55
N ALA A 61 3.61 -19.53 -8.24
CA ALA A 61 3.50 -20.67 -7.34
C ALA A 61 3.07 -20.25 -5.92
N GLN A 62 3.64 -19.16 -5.39
CA GLN A 62 3.23 -18.60 -4.09
C GLN A 62 1.76 -18.18 -4.10
N LEU A 63 1.31 -17.49 -5.16
CA LEU A 63 -0.08 -17.05 -5.33
C LEU A 63 -1.06 -18.22 -5.37
N ILE A 64 -0.72 -19.32 -6.05
CA ILE A 64 -1.54 -20.54 -6.02
C ILE A 64 -1.65 -21.10 -4.59
N GLY A 65 -0.56 -21.07 -3.82
CA GLY A 65 -0.57 -21.46 -2.41
C GLY A 65 -1.48 -20.57 -1.55
N TYR A 66 -1.39 -19.25 -1.71
CA TYR A 66 -2.27 -18.29 -1.04
C TYR A 66 -3.73 -18.52 -1.41
N LYS A 67 -4.03 -18.72 -2.70
CA LYS A 67 -5.39 -18.95 -3.19
C LYS A 67 -6.01 -20.22 -2.57
N LYS A 68 -5.23 -21.31 -2.51
CA LYS A 68 -5.64 -22.56 -1.83
C LYS A 68 -5.87 -22.37 -0.33
N SER A 69 -5.17 -21.42 0.28
CA SER A 69 -5.31 -21.06 1.70
C SER A 69 -6.45 -20.06 1.96
N GLY A 70 -7.24 -19.71 0.94
CA GLY A 70 -8.43 -18.86 1.07
C GLY A 70 -8.18 -17.37 0.84
N PHE A 71 -7.00 -16.95 0.39
CA PHE A 71 -6.73 -15.55 0.02
C PHE A 71 -7.43 -15.23 -1.30
N ASN A 72 -8.12 -14.09 -1.36
CA ASN A 72 -9.00 -13.74 -2.48
C ASN A 72 -8.74 -12.36 -3.06
N LYS A 73 -8.31 -11.39 -2.27
CA LYS A 73 -8.21 -9.98 -2.69
C LYS A 73 -6.76 -9.53 -2.73
N ILE A 74 -6.32 -9.03 -3.88
CA ILE A 74 -4.99 -8.45 -4.06
C ILE A 74 -5.12 -6.95 -4.28
N LEU A 75 -4.42 -6.16 -3.46
CA LEU A 75 -4.18 -4.75 -3.71
C LEU A 75 -2.94 -4.61 -4.60
N ILE A 76 -3.09 -3.97 -5.75
CA ILE A 76 -1.97 -3.55 -6.60
C ILE A 76 -1.69 -2.07 -6.31
N ILE A 77 -0.46 -1.72 -5.96
CA ILE A 77 -0.03 -0.32 -5.83
C ILE A 77 0.86 0.03 -7.03
N GLY A 78 0.43 1.03 -7.79
CA GLY A 78 1.12 1.49 -9.00
C GLY A 78 0.26 1.37 -10.26
N GLY A 79 0.52 2.26 -11.22
CA GLY A 79 -0.15 2.26 -12.52
C GLY A 79 0.33 1.13 -13.44
N GLU A 80 -0.14 1.13 -14.69
CA GLU A 80 0.17 0.06 -15.65
C GLU A 80 1.66 -0.03 -16.04
N LYS A 81 2.41 1.07 -15.92
CA LYS A 81 3.88 1.07 -16.08
C LYS A 81 4.62 0.46 -14.88
N ALA A 82 3.94 0.31 -13.74
CA ALA A 82 4.49 -0.34 -12.55
C ALA A 82 4.12 -1.81 -12.52
N ILE A 83 2.86 -2.13 -12.79
CA ILE A 83 2.36 -3.50 -12.91
C ILE A 83 1.42 -3.51 -14.11
N SER A 84 1.77 -4.22 -15.18
CA SER A 84 1.02 -4.21 -16.44
C SER A 84 -0.42 -4.71 -16.28
N ARG A 85 -1.25 -4.43 -17.29
CA ARG A 85 -2.60 -5.01 -17.37
C ARG A 85 -2.53 -6.53 -17.48
N ASP A 86 -1.56 -7.06 -18.21
CA ASP A 86 -1.40 -8.51 -18.40
C ASP A 86 -1.08 -9.20 -17.08
N VAL A 87 -0.22 -8.62 -16.24
CA VAL A 87 0.03 -9.14 -14.88
C VAL A 87 -1.26 -9.11 -14.06
N GLN A 88 -2.02 -8.01 -14.09
CA GLN A 88 -3.29 -7.94 -13.36
C GLN A 88 -4.31 -8.97 -13.88
N GLN A 89 -4.37 -9.19 -15.20
CA GLN A 89 -5.25 -10.18 -15.80
C GLN A 89 -4.85 -11.59 -15.37
N GLU A 90 -3.56 -11.90 -15.34
CA GLU A 90 -3.06 -13.19 -14.87
C GLU A 90 -3.44 -13.45 -13.39
N LEU A 91 -3.43 -12.43 -12.53
CA LEU A 91 -3.95 -12.56 -11.15
C LEU A 91 -5.45 -12.87 -11.13
N ASN A 92 -6.23 -12.22 -11.98
CA ASN A 92 -7.67 -12.46 -12.08
C ASN A 92 -7.96 -13.88 -12.61
N ASP A 93 -7.17 -14.36 -13.56
CA ASP A 93 -7.28 -15.72 -14.12
C ASP A 93 -6.93 -16.80 -13.08
N LEU A 94 -6.06 -16.47 -12.13
CA LEU A 94 -5.80 -17.29 -10.92
C LEU A 94 -6.95 -17.22 -9.89
N GLY A 95 -8.00 -16.45 -10.17
CA GLY A 95 -9.20 -16.32 -9.35
C GLY A 95 -9.10 -15.26 -8.25
N PHE A 96 -8.12 -14.36 -8.29
CA PHE A 96 -8.07 -13.22 -7.36
C PHE A 96 -8.98 -12.09 -7.82
N ILE A 97 -9.53 -11.36 -6.85
CA ILE A 97 -10.17 -10.06 -7.08
C ILE A 97 -9.08 -9.01 -6.91
N THR A 98 -8.77 -8.28 -7.97
CA THR A 98 -7.74 -7.23 -7.94
C THR A 98 -8.36 -5.85 -7.73
N HIS A 99 -7.72 -5.02 -6.91
CA HIS A 99 -7.98 -3.59 -6.83
C HIS A 99 -6.67 -2.85 -7.02
N ARG A 100 -6.65 -1.83 -7.88
CA ARG A 100 -5.45 -1.07 -8.20
C ARG A 100 -5.56 0.36 -7.70
N ILE A 101 -4.57 0.79 -6.92
CA ILE A 101 -4.40 2.18 -6.49
C ILE A 101 -3.25 2.80 -7.26
N TYR A 102 -3.55 3.86 -8.01
CA TYR A 102 -2.56 4.69 -8.70
C TYR A 102 -3.13 6.07 -9.01
N GLU A 103 -2.25 7.05 -9.23
CA GLU A 103 -2.66 8.35 -9.77
C GLU A 103 -1.49 9.04 -10.46
N GLY A 104 -1.52 9.10 -11.81
CA GLY A 104 -0.59 9.87 -12.65
C GLY A 104 0.88 9.43 -12.58
N ASP A 105 1.54 9.70 -11.45
CA ASP A 105 2.94 9.45 -11.17
C ASP A 105 3.15 8.89 -9.74
N ARG A 106 4.41 8.79 -9.30
CA ARG A 106 4.76 8.29 -7.96
C ARG A 106 4.23 9.18 -6.83
N TYR A 107 4.14 10.49 -7.06
CA TYR A 107 3.67 11.45 -6.06
C TYR A 107 2.16 11.33 -5.90
N GLY A 108 1.42 11.31 -7.02
CA GLY A 108 -0.01 11.04 -7.01
C GLY A 108 -0.35 9.67 -6.44
N THR A 109 0.40 8.62 -6.80
CA THR A 109 0.18 7.28 -6.22
C THR A 109 0.36 7.27 -4.70
N SER A 110 1.40 7.92 -4.17
CA SER A 110 1.58 8.05 -2.71
C SER A 110 0.42 8.82 -2.04
N ALA A 111 -0.06 9.88 -2.69
CA ALA A 111 -1.20 10.67 -2.23
C ALA A 111 -2.51 9.85 -2.23
N ARG A 112 -2.77 9.09 -3.29
CA ARG A 112 -3.94 8.24 -3.43
C ARG A 112 -3.95 7.11 -2.39
N VAL A 113 -2.81 6.46 -2.19
CA VAL A 113 -2.60 5.47 -1.12
C VAL A 113 -2.91 6.08 0.26
N ALA A 114 -2.40 7.28 0.54
CA ALA A 114 -2.68 7.94 1.82
C ALA A 114 -4.18 8.21 2.03
N ILE A 115 -4.88 8.70 1.01
CA ILE A 115 -6.31 9.00 1.08
C ILE A 115 -7.15 7.73 1.29
N GLU A 116 -6.90 6.69 0.48
CA GLU A 116 -7.76 5.50 0.47
C GLU A 116 -7.46 4.53 1.62
N LEU A 117 -6.18 4.36 1.97
CA LEU A 117 -5.77 3.35 2.95
C LEU A 117 -5.56 3.91 4.36
N PHE A 118 -5.50 5.24 4.49
CA PHE A 118 -5.31 5.92 5.78
C PHE A 118 -6.33 7.05 5.98
N PRO A 119 -7.65 6.80 5.84
CA PRO A 119 -8.68 7.84 5.86
C PRO A 119 -8.72 8.64 7.17
N ASN A 120 -8.20 8.06 8.26
CA ASN A 120 -8.17 8.66 9.59
C ASN A 120 -6.77 9.17 10.01
N ALA A 121 -5.78 9.17 9.12
CA ALA A 121 -4.44 9.64 9.45
C ALA A 121 -4.46 11.10 9.94
N LYS A 122 -3.74 11.36 11.04
CA LYS A 122 -3.45 12.72 11.54
C LYS A 122 -1.97 13.08 11.39
N THR A 123 -1.16 12.09 11.07
CA THR A 123 0.28 12.21 10.87
C THR A 123 0.62 11.63 9.50
N VAL A 124 1.56 12.25 8.80
CA VAL A 124 2.16 11.72 7.57
C VAL A 124 3.68 11.85 7.64
N VAL A 125 4.38 11.01 6.88
CA VAL A 125 5.82 11.17 6.63
C VAL A 125 5.99 11.65 5.20
N MET A 126 6.57 12.83 5.03
CA MET A 126 6.92 13.38 3.72
C MET A 126 8.40 13.13 3.44
N VAL A 127 8.71 12.71 2.22
CA VAL A 127 10.07 12.41 1.82
C VAL A 127 10.33 12.74 0.36
N ASN A 128 11.54 13.18 0.02
CA ASN A 128 11.95 13.37 -1.36
C ASN A 128 11.90 12.03 -2.12
N GLY A 129 10.97 11.90 -3.07
CA GLY A 129 10.75 10.66 -3.83
C GLY A 129 11.88 10.28 -4.79
N ALA A 130 12.91 11.12 -4.91
CA ALA A 130 14.13 10.86 -5.68
C ALA A 130 15.31 10.38 -4.81
N SER A 131 15.24 10.50 -3.48
CA SER A 131 16.32 10.12 -2.56
C SER A 131 16.07 8.75 -1.93
N LEU A 132 16.91 7.76 -2.25
CA LEU A 132 16.77 6.42 -1.71
C LEU A 132 17.13 6.35 -0.21
N GLU A 133 18.14 7.10 0.20
CA GLU A 133 18.58 7.17 1.60
C GLU A 133 17.48 7.75 2.49
N ASP A 134 16.92 8.90 2.09
CA ASP A 134 15.81 9.52 2.82
C ASP A 134 14.60 8.61 2.86
N LEU A 135 14.31 7.89 1.76
CA LEU A 135 13.18 6.96 1.70
C LEU A 135 13.33 5.83 2.73
N LEU A 136 14.54 5.31 2.96
CA LEU A 136 14.80 4.29 3.98
C LEU A 136 14.60 4.84 5.41
N LEU A 137 15.02 6.08 5.67
CA LEU A 137 14.81 6.75 6.95
C LEU A 137 13.32 7.05 7.19
N ALA A 138 12.63 7.56 6.17
CA ALA A 138 11.20 7.84 6.19
C ALA A 138 10.38 6.58 6.48
N GLN A 139 10.74 5.44 5.89
CA GLN A 139 10.07 4.18 6.17
C GLN A 139 10.12 3.78 7.65
N ARG A 140 11.27 3.94 8.32
CA ARG A 140 11.38 3.63 9.76
C ARG A 140 10.44 4.50 10.59
N ILE A 141 10.32 5.78 10.25
CA ILE A 141 9.41 6.71 10.92
C ILE A 141 7.95 6.32 10.63
N ALA A 142 7.62 6.03 9.38
CA ALA A 142 6.28 5.64 8.94
C ALA A 142 5.79 4.37 9.65
N LEU A 143 6.63 3.34 9.71
CA LEU A 143 6.34 2.09 10.42
C LEU A 143 6.07 2.34 11.91
N ARG A 144 6.96 3.09 12.59
CA ARG A 144 6.80 3.41 14.02
C ARG A 144 5.55 4.22 14.32
N THR A 145 5.18 5.13 13.41
CA THR A 145 4.04 6.04 13.58
C THR A 145 2.76 5.54 12.91
N LYS A 146 2.80 4.36 12.27
CA LYS A 146 1.70 3.78 11.47
C LYS A 146 1.07 4.79 10.51
N SER A 147 1.90 5.63 9.88
CA SER A 147 1.49 6.80 9.10
C SER A 147 1.86 6.63 7.62
N PRO A 148 1.05 7.12 6.67
CA PRO A 148 1.38 7.01 5.26
C PRO A 148 2.62 7.81 4.90
N ILE A 149 3.33 7.32 3.87
CA ILE A 149 4.42 8.05 3.22
C ILE A 149 3.85 8.83 2.05
N LEU A 150 4.12 10.13 2.03
CA LEU A 150 3.85 11.03 0.90
C LEU A 150 5.17 11.38 0.24
N LEU A 151 5.31 11.06 -1.04
CA LEU A 151 6.47 11.47 -1.81
C LEU A 151 6.33 12.93 -2.22
N VAL A 152 7.39 13.71 -2.06
CA VAL A 152 7.48 15.10 -2.54
C VAL A 152 8.69 15.26 -3.45
N LYS A 153 8.77 16.38 -4.17
CA LYS A 153 9.98 16.77 -4.88
C LYS A 153 10.84 17.60 -3.94
N LYS A 154 12.16 17.65 -4.19
CA LYS A 154 13.12 18.45 -3.39
C LYS A 154 12.63 19.88 -3.16
N ASP A 155 12.30 20.58 -4.24
CA ASP A 155 11.99 22.03 -4.18
C ASP A 155 10.51 22.35 -4.48
N SER A 156 9.62 21.35 -4.48
CA SER A 156 8.20 21.60 -4.72
C SER A 156 7.27 20.55 -4.11
N LEU A 157 6.11 21.01 -3.65
CA LEU A 157 5.02 20.17 -3.18
C LEU A 157 4.08 19.84 -4.35
N PRO A 158 4.00 18.57 -4.80
CA PRO A 158 3.05 18.20 -5.84
C PRO A 158 1.60 18.48 -5.42
N VAL A 159 0.76 18.91 -6.36
CA VAL A 159 -0.64 19.27 -6.10
C VAL A 159 -1.43 18.10 -5.50
N SER A 160 -1.20 16.87 -5.99
CA SER A 160 -1.81 15.64 -5.44
C SER A 160 -1.50 15.46 -3.95
N VAL A 161 -0.27 15.73 -3.54
CA VAL A 161 0.19 15.61 -2.15
C VAL A 161 -0.44 16.70 -1.28
N ALA A 162 -0.44 17.95 -1.75
CA ALA A 162 -1.11 19.06 -1.07
C ALA A 162 -2.60 18.76 -0.85
N ASN A 163 -3.26 18.19 -1.87
CA ASN A 163 -4.65 17.77 -1.78
C ASN A 163 -4.84 16.64 -0.75
N ALA A 164 -3.97 15.63 -0.72
CA ALA A 164 -4.05 14.56 0.28
C ALA A 164 -3.94 15.10 1.71
N VAL A 165 -2.99 16.01 1.97
CA VAL A 165 -2.82 16.66 3.27
C VAL A 165 -4.09 17.38 3.71
N LYS A 166 -4.70 18.13 2.78
CA LYS A 166 -5.95 18.86 3.02
C LYS A 166 -7.13 17.92 3.26
N THR A 167 -7.33 16.93 2.39
CA THR A 167 -8.43 15.96 2.45
C THR A 167 -8.41 15.16 3.75
N LEU A 168 -7.24 14.70 4.19
CA LEU A 168 -7.10 13.94 5.43
C LEU A 168 -7.15 14.83 6.70
N GLY A 169 -7.04 16.14 6.54
CA GLY A 169 -6.97 17.09 7.65
C GLY A 169 -5.77 16.82 8.55
N ILE A 170 -4.60 16.56 7.93
CA ILE A 170 -3.35 16.23 8.62
C ILE A 170 -2.96 17.32 9.62
N LYS A 171 -2.48 16.90 10.79
CA LYS A 171 -2.08 17.77 11.90
C LYS A 171 -0.58 17.74 12.17
N LYS A 172 0.11 16.68 11.75
CA LYS A 172 1.54 16.50 11.95
C LYS A 172 2.20 15.97 10.69
N ILE A 173 3.34 16.54 10.34
CA ILE A 173 4.18 16.10 9.22
C ILE A 173 5.57 15.82 9.78
N TYR A 174 6.09 14.62 9.51
CA TYR A 174 7.53 14.36 9.58
C TYR A 174 8.12 14.59 8.21
N LEU A 175 9.00 15.57 8.05
CA LEU A 175 9.72 15.80 6.81
C LEU A 175 11.08 15.10 6.89
N VAL A 176 11.39 14.27 5.89
CA VAL A 176 12.69 13.62 5.72
C VAL A 176 13.27 14.09 4.40
N SER A 177 14.24 14.99 4.49
CA SER A 177 15.00 15.50 3.35
C SER A 177 16.27 16.11 3.92
N ASP A 178 17.38 15.90 3.21
CA ASP A 178 18.52 16.80 3.25
C ASP A 178 18.21 18.15 2.59
#